data_AF-A0A816GAB8-F1
#
_entry.id   AF-A0A816GAB8-F1
#
_cell.length_a   1.000
_cell.length_b   1.000
_cell.length_c   1.000
_cell.angle_alpha   90.00
_cell.angle_beta   90.00
_cell.angle_gamma   90.00
#
_symmetry.space_group_name_H-M   'P 1'
#
loop_
_entity.id
_entity.type
_entity.pdbx_description
1 polymer ?
#
loop_
_entity_poly.entity_id
_entity_poly.type
_entity_poly.pdbx_seq_one_letter_code
_entity_poly.pdbx_strand_id
1 'polypeptide(L)'
;MLESKNIVYCSSIVEQGTGEGLVIATGDRTMIGRMSKLTQGKGGDEITGLHREFNRFLLFVCVGTVIAVAILWITWGAWLQRDHPTFVSYNNNIVNSVGMIVAFLPVGLPSCVTFVLTIVAKRMYRQKVLVKSLQIVETFNSVSVIATDKTGTLTQNQMTVTHLLWDLDRTLALPSIHSNGPSSSQQLNPSDRNAIELIKCRASSTTNVSIEVIHDLLLGACLCNNAEVQLVANVELGGNTVDMVRETKIVGDAADTALYNMCSRACHIDMIETRSKNRRLQVLPFNSNMKLMISANKLENSPSMVLILMKGAPDYVIQHCSTYKTNQGDVELLTNEIRQMIVKRQETFGKDGYRLIALCQRSLEENEFNEYVNANHSDRLHGFPSDNYTFIGLYALIDPPRDEVPDAVLKARHAGIRVAMVTGDHPTTARSIANQVNILSSEISLNNGIDTFQSTKDQNGKIIVDLYRNDNLLEKHEVAHITKHDLNIREGNHPDGEKLPWYKRMIGSCKNNFSDPTSGNANEGVNRMNYIPYGVVVTGCEIENMDDYMWDWVLSHQEIVFARTSPEQKLSIVTEFQRRGEVVAVTGDGTNDALPLKYAHLGVAMQSGTDISKDAGDMILLDNNFSSII
;
A
#
# COMPACT_ATOMS: atom_id res chain seq x y z
N MET A 1 16.28 15.43 -2.75
CA MET A 1 15.72 16.44 -1.81
C MET A 1 14.76 15.79 -0.82
N LEU A 2 13.84 14.93 -1.27
CA LEU A 2 12.84 14.24 -0.43
C LEU A 2 13.42 13.46 0.76
N GLU A 3 14.59 12.86 0.61
CA GLU A 3 15.25 12.07 1.68
C GLU A 3 16.17 12.90 2.60
N SER A 4 16.26 14.23 2.39
CA SER A 4 17.19 15.06 3.13
C SER A 4 16.70 15.31 4.56
N LYS A 5 17.53 14.96 5.56
CA LYS A 5 17.18 15.09 7.00
C LYS A 5 17.04 16.54 7.50
N ASN A 6 17.46 17.52 6.71
CA ASN A 6 17.44 18.95 7.06
C ASN A 6 16.28 19.72 6.39
N ILE A 7 15.27 19.03 5.86
CA ILE A 7 14.09 19.64 5.25
C ILE A 7 12.84 19.09 5.95
N VAL A 8 11.97 20.01 6.39
CA VAL A 8 10.66 19.66 6.96
C VAL A 8 9.57 20.10 5.98
N TYR A 9 8.61 19.23 5.73
CA TYR A 9 7.53 19.47 4.77
C TYR A 9 6.26 19.96 5.45
N CYS A 10 5.53 20.85 4.78
CA CYS A 10 4.20 21.30 5.22
C CYS A 10 3.27 20.08 5.40
N SER A 11 2.46 20.07 6.46
CA SER A 11 1.60 18.94 6.89
C SER A 11 2.32 17.75 7.55
N SER A 12 3.64 17.82 7.76
CA SER A 12 4.33 16.84 8.62
C SER A 12 4.07 17.16 10.10
N ILE A 13 3.83 16.13 10.90
CA ILE A 13 3.67 16.25 12.35
C ILE A 13 5.05 16.03 13.00
N VAL A 14 5.41 16.90 13.94
CA VAL A 14 6.61 16.70 14.76
C VAL A 14 6.24 15.78 15.90
N GLU A 15 6.65 14.51 15.80
CA GLU A 15 6.41 13.50 16.84
C GLU A 15 7.24 13.78 18.10
N GLN A 16 8.50 14.18 17.96
CA GLN A 16 9.44 14.39 19.07
C GLN A 16 10.50 15.47 18.78
N GLY A 17 10.98 16.13 19.83
CA GLY A 17 12.09 17.09 19.79
C GLY A 17 11.68 18.55 19.55
N THR A 18 12.68 19.42 19.44
CA THR A 18 12.53 20.84 19.09
C THR A 18 13.59 21.23 18.06
N GLY A 19 13.28 22.20 17.21
CA GLY A 19 14.20 22.67 16.18
C GLY A 19 13.77 24.00 15.59
N GLU A 20 14.73 24.73 15.02
CA GLU A 20 14.52 25.95 14.28
C GLU A 20 14.90 25.72 12.81
N GLY A 21 14.18 26.37 11.90
CA GLY A 21 14.39 26.19 10.46
C GLY A 21 14.03 27.43 9.66
N LEU A 22 14.72 27.62 8.53
CA LEU A 22 14.41 28.67 7.58
C LEU A 22 13.25 28.24 6.68
N VAL A 23 12.21 29.07 6.58
CA VAL A 23 11.07 28.81 5.69
C VAL A 23 11.51 28.99 4.23
N ILE A 24 11.64 27.89 3.50
CA ILE A 24 12.07 27.88 2.08
C ILE A 24 10.92 28.02 1.08
N ALA A 25 9.69 27.68 1.46
CA ALA A 25 8.50 27.76 0.61
C ALA A 25 7.22 27.94 1.44
N THR A 26 6.23 28.67 0.91
CA THR A 26 4.93 28.93 1.55
C THR A 26 3.79 28.78 0.56
N GLY A 27 2.59 28.43 1.06
CA GLY A 27 1.37 28.27 0.25
C GLY A 27 1.54 27.25 -0.89
N ASP A 28 1.08 27.62 -2.09
CA ASP A 28 1.15 26.81 -3.31
C ASP A 28 2.58 26.41 -3.74
N ARG A 29 3.61 27.11 -3.24
CA ARG A 29 5.00 26.78 -3.55
C ARG A 29 5.54 25.61 -2.73
N THR A 30 4.85 25.23 -1.65
CA THR A 30 5.15 24.02 -0.87
C THR A 30 4.83 22.76 -1.68
N MET A 31 5.44 21.62 -1.32
CA MET A 31 5.16 20.33 -1.98
C MET A 31 3.65 20.00 -1.97
N ILE A 32 3.00 20.09 -0.81
CA ILE A 32 1.57 19.81 -0.69
C ILE A 32 0.70 20.83 -1.43
N GLY A 33 1.12 22.10 -1.47
CA GLY A 33 0.46 23.15 -2.24
C GLY A 33 0.52 22.89 -3.75
N ARG A 34 1.68 22.45 -4.27
CA ARG A 34 1.82 22.04 -5.67
C ARG A 34 0.95 20.83 -5.99
N MET A 35 0.94 19.81 -5.12
CA MET A 35 0.09 18.63 -5.29
C MET A 35 -1.39 19.01 -5.30
N SER A 36 -1.85 19.81 -4.33
CA SER A 36 -3.24 20.29 -4.28
C SER A 36 -3.64 21.07 -5.53
N LYS A 37 -2.78 21.97 -6.02
CA LYS A 37 -3.01 22.72 -7.26
C LYS A 37 -3.12 21.82 -8.50
N LEU A 38 -2.28 20.79 -8.58
CA LEU A 38 -2.32 19.80 -9.67
C LEU A 38 -3.58 18.93 -9.61
N THR A 39 -4.10 18.64 -8.41
CA THR A 39 -5.38 17.93 -8.22
C THR A 39 -6.59 18.78 -8.63
N GLN A 40 -6.56 20.09 -8.39
CA GLN A 40 -7.64 21.01 -8.79
C GLN A 40 -7.72 21.28 -10.30
N GLY A 41 -6.63 21.07 -11.04
CA GLY A 41 -6.53 21.40 -12.47
C GLY A 41 -7.33 20.50 -13.42
N LYS A 42 -7.71 19.29 -12.99
CA LYS A 42 -8.49 18.33 -13.81
C LYS A 42 -9.97 18.32 -13.40
N GLY A 43 -10.62 19.46 -13.60
CA GLY A 43 -12.06 19.68 -13.39
C GLY A 43 -12.87 19.72 -14.68
N GLY A 44 -12.37 19.12 -15.77
CA GLY A 44 -13.13 18.95 -17.00
C GLY A 44 -13.74 17.55 -17.02
N ASP A 45 -15.06 17.47 -17.19
CA ASP A 45 -15.79 16.22 -17.46
C ASP A 45 -15.12 15.46 -18.63
N GLU A 46 -14.22 14.53 -18.32
CA GLU A 46 -13.80 13.55 -19.31
C GLU A 46 -15.03 12.70 -19.62
N ILE A 47 -15.64 12.96 -20.77
CA ILE A 47 -16.85 12.29 -21.24
C ILE A 47 -16.58 10.77 -21.20
N THR A 48 -17.29 10.09 -20.30
CA THR A 48 -17.23 8.63 -20.13
C THR A 48 -17.51 7.87 -21.42
N GLY A 49 -17.10 6.60 -21.46
CA GLY A 49 -17.30 5.70 -22.59
C GLY A 49 -18.74 5.70 -23.09
N LEU A 50 -19.73 5.56 -22.20
CA LEU A 50 -21.14 5.47 -22.52
C LEU A 50 -21.69 6.80 -22.97
N HIS A 51 -21.31 7.92 -22.36
CA HIS A 51 -21.73 9.24 -22.85
C HIS A 51 -21.19 9.51 -24.25
N ARG A 52 -19.96 9.07 -24.54
CA ARG A 52 -19.36 9.19 -25.86
C ARG A 52 -20.06 8.31 -26.89
N GLU A 53 -20.32 7.04 -26.56
CA GLU A 53 -21.05 6.14 -27.45
C GLU A 53 -22.51 6.55 -27.61
N PHE A 54 -23.14 7.07 -26.55
CA PHE A 54 -24.47 7.66 -26.61
C PHE A 54 -24.50 8.87 -27.55
N ASN A 55 -23.53 9.78 -27.47
CA ASN A 55 -23.45 10.93 -28.37
C ASN A 55 -23.24 10.50 -29.83
N ARG A 56 -22.45 9.44 -30.07
CA ARG A 56 -22.31 8.86 -31.42
C ARG A 56 -23.62 8.25 -31.90
N PHE A 57 -24.29 7.47 -31.07
CA PHE A 57 -25.59 6.88 -31.38
C PHE A 57 -26.62 7.98 -31.71
N LEU A 58 -26.71 9.01 -30.88
CA LEU A 58 -27.60 10.15 -31.08
C LEU A 58 -27.27 10.86 -32.41
N LEU A 59 -25.99 11.05 -32.73
CA LEU A 59 -25.57 11.63 -34.00
C LEU A 59 -26.04 10.77 -35.19
N PHE A 60 -25.87 9.46 -35.15
CA PHE A 60 -26.34 8.56 -36.21
C PHE A 60 -27.86 8.62 -36.40
N VAL A 61 -28.62 8.62 -35.31
CA VAL A 61 -30.10 8.72 -35.35
C VAL A 61 -30.53 10.08 -35.91
N CYS A 62 -29.92 11.18 -35.47
CA CYS A 62 -30.20 12.51 -35.98
C CYS A 62 -29.90 12.63 -37.48
N VAL A 63 -28.73 12.15 -37.93
CA VAL A 63 -28.36 12.16 -39.36
C VAL A 63 -29.34 11.31 -40.17
N GLY A 64 -29.69 10.10 -39.71
CA GLY A 64 -30.67 9.25 -40.37
C GLY A 64 -32.06 9.90 -40.46
N THR A 65 -32.49 10.60 -39.41
CA THR A 65 -33.76 11.32 -39.36
C THR A 65 -33.79 12.48 -40.36
N VAL A 66 -32.70 13.27 -40.44
CA VAL A 66 -32.59 14.37 -41.41
C VAL A 66 -32.62 13.85 -42.85
N ILE A 67 -31.93 12.73 -43.13
CA ILE A 67 -31.95 12.09 -44.45
C ILE A 67 -33.37 11.60 -44.79
N ALA A 68 -34.06 10.96 -43.84
CA ALA A 68 -35.44 10.50 -44.05
C ALA A 68 -36.39 11.68 -44.34
N VAL A 69 -36.27 12.78 -43.60
CA VAL A 69 -37.07 14.00 -43.85
C VAL A 69 -36.73 14.56 -45.23
N ALA A 70 -35.46 14.64 -45.61
CA ALA A 70 -35.06 15.09 -46.94
C ALA A 70 -35.66 14.23 -48.06
N ILE A 71 -35.63 12.89 -47.93
CA ILE A 71 -36.24 11.95 -48.88
C ILE A 71 -37.76 12.19 -48.96
N LEU A 72 -38.43 12.40 -47.84
CA LEU A 72 -39.86 12.71 -47.78
C LEU A 72 -40.18 14.00 -48.55
N TRP A 73 -39.38 15.06 -48.36
CA TRP A 73 -39.55 16.32 -49.09
C TRP A 73 -39.25 16.18 -50.60
N ILE A 74 -38.21 15.44 -50.97
CA ILE A 74 -37.86 15.18 -52.38
C ILE A 74 -38.95 14.38 -53.08
N THR A 75 -39.43 13.30 -52.46
CA THR A 75 -40.50 12.45 -53.03
C THR A 75 -41.83 13.18 -53.13
N TRP A 76 -42.18 13.98 -52.12
CA TRP A 76 -43.37 14.83 -52.16
C TRP A 76 -43.28 15.86 -53.29
N GLY A 77 -42.18 16.61 -53.38
CA GLY A 77 -42.02 17.69 -54.36
C GLY A 77 -41.80 17.22 -55.80
N ALA A 78 -41.04 16.14 -56.01
CA ALA A 78 -40.67 15.67 -57.35
C ALA A 78 -41.73 14.78 -58.00
N TRP A 79 -42.49 14.00 -57.21
CA TRP A 79 -43.43 13.01 -57.71
C TRP A 79 -44.86 13.28 -57.23
N LEU A 80 -45.09 13.30 -55.91
CA LEU A 80 -46.44 13.30 -55.34
C LEU A 80 -47.23 14.58 -55.68
N GLN A 81 -46.57 15.74 -55.63
CA GLN A 81 -47.20 17.02 -55.96
C GLN A 81 -47.45 17.18 -57.47
N ARG A 82 -46.69 16.47 -58.31
CA ARG A 82 -46.82 16.52 -59.77
C ARG A 82 -47.96 15.63 -60.27
N ASP A 83 -48.02 14.38 -59.78
CA ASP A 83 -48.97 13.38 -60.25
C ASP A 83 -50.27 13.35 -59.42
N HIS A 84 -50.23 13.73 -58.14
CA HIS A 84 -51.37 13.69 -57.21
C HIS A 84 -51.47 14.96 -56.32
N PRO A 85 -51.78 16.13 -56.89
CA PRO A 85 -51.75 17.43 -56.19
C PRO A 85 -52.74 17.56 -55.01
N THR A 86 -53.78 16.70 -54.92
CA THR A 86 -54.76 16.72 -53.83
C THR A 86 -54.44 15.76 -52.68
N PHE A 87 -53.42 14.90 -52.81
CA PHE A 87 -53.17 13.82 -51.85
C PHE A 87 -52.55 14.31 -50.54
N VAL A 88 -51.53 15.18 -50.59
CA VAL A 88 -50.87 15.75 -49.39
C VAL A 88 -50.63 17.24 -49.57
N SER A 89 -51.29 18.06 -48.73
CA SER A 89 -51.07 19.51 -48.67
C SER A 89 -49.72 19.87 -48.03
N TYR A 90 -49.17 21.05 -48.35
CA TYR A 90 -47.93 21.57 -47.77
C TYR A 90 -47.94 21.58 -46.24
N ASN A 91 -49.05 22.03 -45.63
CA ASN A 91 -49.21 22.04 -44.17
C ASN A 91 -49.16 20.62 -43.60
N ASN A 92 -49.77 19.64 -44.29
CA ASN A 92 -49.76 18.26 -43.85
C ASN A 92 -48.37 17.62 -44.01
N ASN A 93 -47.59 18.04 -45.01
CA ASN A 93 -46.22 17.58 -45.20
C ASN A 93 -45.27 18.07 -44.09
N ILE A 94 -45.47 19.30 -43.61
CA ILE A 94 -44.77 19.83 -42.42
C ILE A 94 -45.15 19.01 -41.18
N VAL A 95 -46.44 18.77 -40.95
CA VAL A 95 -46.90 17.96 -39.81
C VAL A 95 -46.32 16.55 -39.85
N ASN A 96 -46.28 15.90 -41.02
CA ASN A 96 -45.65 14.59 -41.21
C ASN A 96 -44.13 14.63 -40.92
N SER A 97 -43.45 15.70 -41.32
CA SER A 97 -42.01 15.87 -41.05
C SER A 97 -41.72 16.00 -39.56
N VAL A 98 -42.51 16.82 -38.84
CA VAL A 98 -42.39 16.97 -37.38
C VAL A 98 -42.72 15.65 -36.68
N GLY A 99 -43.79 14.96 -37.11
CA GLY A 99 -44.16 13.65 -36.58
C GLY A 99 -43.04 12.62 -36.74
N MET A 100 -42.34 12.63 -37.88
CA MET A 100 -41.21 11.74 -38.12
C MET A 100 -40.01 12.06 -37.24
N ILE A 101 -39.70 13.35 -37.01
CA ILE A 101 -38.63 13.76 -36.09
C ILE A 101 -38.93 13.28 -34.67
N VAL A 102 -40.15 13.51 -34.18
CA VAL A 102 -40.56 13.09 -32.83
C VAL A 102 -40.56 11.57 -32.69
N ALA A 103 -40.92 10.84 -33.74
CA ALA A 103 -40.92 9.37 -33.73
C ALA A 103 -39.52 8.76 -33.65
N PHE A 104 -38.52 9.38 -34.30
CA PHE A 104 -37.16 8.85 -34.34
C PHE A 104 -36.26 9.32 -33.20
N LEU A 105 -36.54 10.46 -32.56
CA LEU A 105 -35.70 10.95 -31.47
C LEU A 105 -35.93 10.13 -30.18
N PRO A 106 -34.91 9.45 -29.63
CA PRO A 106 -35.06 8.61 -28.44
C PRO A 106 -35.00 9.46 -27.16
N VAL A 107 -36.00 10.32 -26.93
CA VAL A 107 -36.02 11.31 -25.83
C VAL A 107 -35.91 10.66 -24.44
N GLY A 108 -36.41 9.44 -24.26
CA GLY A 108 -36.39 8.73 -22.98
C GLY A 108 -35.06 8.04 -22.63
N LEU A 109 -34.17 7.81 -23.61
CA LEU A 109 -32.99 6.97 -23.42
C LEU A 109 -31.99 7.53 -22.38
N PRO A 110 -31.65 8.83 -22.36
CA PRO A 110 -30.76 9.40 -21.34
C PRO A 110 -31.30 9.21 -19.92
N SER A 111 -32.60 9.43 -19.72
CA SER A 111 -33.26 9.28 -18.43
C SER A 111 -33.22 7.83 -17.95
N CYS A 112 -33.43 6.86 -18.85
CA CYS A 112 -33.30 5.44 -18.53
C CYS A 112 -31.88 5.07 -18.10
N VAL A 113 -30.85 5.56 -18.81
CA VAL A 113 -29.45 5.31 -18.45
C VAL A 113 -29.12 5.86 -17.06
N THR A 114 -29.46 7.12 -16.80
CA THR A 114 -29.24 7.74 -15.49
C THR A 114 -29.96 6.99 -14.37
N PHE A 115 -31.19 6.53 -14.62
CA PHE A 115 -31.95 5.74 -13.64
C PHE A 115 -31.29 4.40 -13.34
N VAL A 116 -30.82 3.68 -14.36
CA VAL A 116 -30.10 2.41 -14.20
C VAL A 116 -28.78 2.63 -13.42
N LEU A 117 -27.98 3.63 -13.80
CA LEU A 117 -26.75 3.96 -13.08
C LEU A 117 -27.02 4.34 -11.62
N THR A 118 -28.11 5.07 -11.36
CA THR A 118 -28.52 5.42 -9.98
C THR A 118 -28.90 4.19 -9.16
N ILE A 119 -29.61 3.22 -9.76
CA ILE A 119 -29.92 1.95 -9.10
C ILE A 119 -28.64 1.19 -8.75
N VAL A 120 -27.67 1.13 -9.67
CA VAL A 120 -26.38 0.46 -9.43
C VAL A 120 -25.60 1.18 -8.33
N ALA A 121 -25.48 2.51 -8.38
CA ALA A 121 -24.83 3.30 -7.34
C ALA A 121 -25.47 3.06 -5.96
N LYS A 122 -26.81 2.96 -5.89
CA LYS A 122 -27.52 2.64 -4.64
C LYS A 122 -27.23 1.22 -4.15
N ARG A 123 -27.02 0.26 -5.05
CA ARG A 123 -26.59 -1.11 -4.69
C ARG A 123 -25.15 -1.13 -4.18
N MET A 124 -24.24 -0.40 -4.83
CA MET A 124 -22.86 -0.21 -4.36
C MET A 124 -22.81 0.42 -2.97
N TYR A 125 -23.61 1.47 -2.73
CA TYR A 125 -23.70 2.10 -1.42
C TYR A 125 -24.16 1.15 -0.30
N ARG A 126 -25.09 0.22 -0.62
CA ARG A 126 -25.50 -0.83 0.34
C ARG A 126 -24.39 -1.82 0.66
N GLN A 127 -23.43 -2.00 -0.26
CA GLN A 127 -22.19 -2.75 -0.05
C GLN A 127 -21.06 -1.86 0.48
N LYS A 128 -21.39 -0.71 1.08
CA LYS A 128 -20.43 0.23 1.69
C LYS A 128 -19.44 0.86 0.71
N VAL A 129 -19.80 0.94 -0.57
CA VAL A 129 -19.03 1.64 -1.60
C VAL A 129 -19.75 2.93 -1.98
N LEU A 130 -19.17 4.08 -1.64
CA LEU A 130 -19.71 5.39 -1.98
C LEU A 130 -19.15 5.86 -3.32
N VAL A 131 -20.02 6.16 -4.26
CA VAL A 131 -19.65 6.70 -5.58
C VAL A 131 -19.99 8.19 -5.63
N LYS A 132 -19.04 9.06 -5.99
CA LYS A 132 -19.25 10.51 -6.04
C LYS A 132 -19.98 10.99 -7.30
N SER A 133 -19.79 10.29 -8.42
CA SER A 133 -20.43 10.59 -9.71
C SER A 133 -20.93 9.31 -10.39
N LEU A 134 -22.14 9.34 -10.93
CA LEU A 134 -22.76 8.17 -11.59
C LEU A 134 -21.95 7.63 -12.77
N GLN A 135 -21.16 8.50 -13.40
CA GLN A 135 -20.30 8.18 -14.53
C GLN A 135 -19.23 7.12 -14.17
N ILE A 136 -18.75 7.13 -12.93
CA ILE A 136 -17.70 6.22 -12.44
C ILE A 136 -18.15 4.76 -12.43
N VAL A 137 -19.44 4.52 -12.19
CA VAL A 137 -20.03 3.17 -12.17
C VAL A 137 -19.80 2.45 -13.49
N GLU A 138 -19.79 3.19 -14.60
CA GLU A 138 -19.51 2.63 -15.91
C GLU A 138 -18.02 2.36 -16.10
N THR A 139 -17.17 3.34 -15.80
CA THR A 139 -15.71 3.21 -15.94
C THR A 139 -15.19 2.01 -15.16
N PHE A 140 -15.73 1.75 -13.97
CA PHE A 140 -15.42 0.59 -13.13
C PHE A 140 -15.56 -0.74 -13.89
N ASN A 141 -16.61 -0.91 -14.71
CA ASN A 141 -16.84 -2.13 -15.49
C ASN A 141 -15.81 -2.33 -16.62
N SER A 142 -15.06 -1.29 -16.98
CA SER A 142 -14.05 -1.33 -18.04
C SER A 142 -12.61 -1.39 -17.54
N VAL A 143 -12.41 -1.42 -16.22
CA VAL A 143 -11.08 -1.44 -15.60
C VAL A 143 -10.32 -2.70 -16.02
N SER A 144 -9.10 -2.51 -16.51
CA SER A 144 -8.19 -3.59 -16.92
C SER A 144 -6.96 -3.69 -16.01
N VAL A 145 -6.60 -2.60 -15.33
CA VAL A 145 -5.46 -2.54 -14.40
C VAL A 145 -5.86 -1.82 -13.12
N ILE A 146 -5.54 -2.41 -11.96
CA ILE A 146 -5.62 -1.78 -10.64
C ILE A 146 -4.20 -1.50 -10.17
N ALA A 147 -3.84 -0.22 -10.08
CA ALA A 147 -2.60 0.24 -9.45
C ALA A 147 -2.87 0.58 -7.98
N THR A 148 -2.33 -0.22 -7.07
CA THR A 148 -2.64 -0.12 -5.64
C THR A 148 -1.44 0.32 -4.81
N ASP A 149 -1.65 1.25 -3.89
CA ASP A 149 -0.66 1.52 -2.84
C ASP A 149 -0.57 0.34 -1.85
N LYS A 150 0.56 0.23 -1.16
CA LYS A 150 0.82 -0.83 -0.19
C LYS A 150 0.30 -0.46 1.20
N THR A 151 0.86 0.59 1.79
CA THR A 151 0.61 0.98 3.18
C THR A 151 -0.81 1.52 3.31
N GLY A 152 -1.59 0.99 4.25
CA GLY A 152 -2.96 1.46 4.55
C GLY A 152 -4.03 1.12 3.52
N THR A 153 -3.63 0.71 2.32
CA THR A 153 -4.52 0.17 1.29
C THR A 153 -4.52 -1.36 1.31
N LEU A 154 -3.41 -2.01 0.92
CA LEU A 154 -3.27 -3.48 0.99
C LEU A 154 -2.97 -3.97 2.42
N THR A 155 -2.25 -3.16 3.19
CA THR A 155 -1.93 -3.45 4.59
C THR A 155 -2.82 -2.64 5.53
N GLN A 156 -2.82 -3.05 6.80
CA GLN A 156 -3.63 -2.40 7.83
C GLN A 156 -3.05 -1.06 8.31
N ASN A 157 -1.82 -0.71 7.89
CA ASN A 157 -1.03 0.41 8.41
C ASN A 157 -0.90 0.35 9.94
N GLN A 158 -0.73 -0.86 10.46
CA GLN A 158 -0.61 -1.15 11.89
C GLN A 158 0.51 -2.15 12.10
N MET A 159 1.67 -1.65 12.54
CA MET A 159 2.79 -2.51 12.91
C MET A 159 2.35 -3.52 13.96
N THR A 160 2.56 -4.80 13.67
CA THR A 160 2.11 -5.92 14.50
C THR A 160 3.26 -6.90 14.70
N VAL A 161 3.43 -7.38 15.93
CA VAL A 161 4.39 -8.44 16.24
C VAL A 161 3.79 -9.78 15.82
N THR A 162 4.50 -10.51 14.97
CA THR A 162 4.03 -11.79 14.42
C THR A 162 4.85 -12.96 14.95
N HIS A 163 6.16 -12.77 15.16
CA HIS A 163 7.03 -13.83 15.64
C HIS A 163 7.89 -13.37 16.80
N LEU A 164 8.06 -14.27 17.77
CA LEU A 164 9.08 -14.19 18.80
C LEU A 164 10.20 -15.16 18.43
N LEU A 165 11.42 -14.63 18.34
CA LEU A 165 12.61 -15.40 18.02
C LEU A 165 13.51 -15.43 19.25
N TRP A 166 13.90 -16.60 19.69
CA TRP A 166 14.92 -16.76 20.72
C TRP A 166 15.84 -17.90 20.34
N ASP A 167 16.98 -17.96 21.03
CA ASP A 167 18.03 -18.93 20.73
C ASP A 167 18.49 -18.84 19.24
N LEU A 168 19.20 -19.85 18.77
CA LEU A 168 19.71 -19.90 17.39
C LEU A 168 18.60 -20.08 16.35
N ASP A 169 17.62 -20.99 16.59
CA ASP A 169 16.65 -21.40 15.56
C ASP A 169 15.16 -21.37 15.99
N ARG A 170 14.85 -21.10 17.26
CA ARG A 170 13.46 -21.23 17.75
C ARG A 170 12.61 -20.02 17.40
N THR A 171 11.46 -20.28 16.79
CA THR A 171 10.50 -19.27 16.36
C THR A 171 9.14 -19.64 16.92
N LEU A 172 8.48 -18.70 17.59
CA LEU A 172 7.07 -18.80 17.97
C LEU A 172 6.28 -17.81 17.14
N ALA A 173 5.38 -18.31 16.29
CA ALA A 173 4.39 -17.49 15.62
C ALA A 173 3.25 -17.16 16.60
N LEU A 174 2.85 -15.90 16.64
CA LEU A 174 1.72 -15.41 17.41
C LEU A 174 0.47 -15.37 16.51
N PRO A 175 -0.73 -15.60 17.07
CA PRO A 175 -1.96 -15.46 16.30
C PRO A 175 -2.11 -14.01 15.80
N SER A 176 -2.60 -13.87 14.57
CA SER A 176 -2.91 -12.57 13.96
C SER A 176 -3.95 -11.82 14.81
N ILE A 177 -3.54 -10.68 15.35
CA ILE A 177 -4.39 -9.83 16.18
C ILE A 177 -5.21 -8.93 15.24
N HIS A 178 -6.42 -9.36 14.88
CA HIS A 178 -7.28 -8.56 13.98
C HIS A 178 -7.76 -7.27 14.67
N SER A 179 -7.59 -6.14 14.00
CA SER A 179 -8.19 -4.87 14.40
C SER A 179 -9.68 -4.87 14.09
N ASN A 180 -10.50 -4.66 15.12
CA ASN A 180 -11.94 -4.36 15.07
C ASN A 180 -12.90 -5.55 14.87
N GLY A 181 -13.05 -6.33 15.94
CA GLY A 181 -14.31 -7.00 16.25
C GLY A 181 -14.44 -7.15 17.77
N PRO A 182 -15.63 -6.96 18.38
CA PRO A 182 -15.85 -7.43 19.73
C PRO A 182 -15.56 -8.93 19.70
N SER A 183 -14.80 -9.41 20.67
CA SER A 183 -14.42 -10.80 20.91
C SER A 183 -15.50 -11.79 20.48
N SER A 184 -15.47 -12.15 19.19
CA SER A 184 -16.23 -13.26 18.65
C SER A 184 -15.24 -14.39 18.59
N SER A 185 -15.51 -15.38 19.42
CA SER A 185 -14.83 -16.65 19.53
C SER A 185 -14.68 -17.35 18.17
N GLN A 186 -13.71 -16.93 17.35
CA GLN A 186 -13.18 -17.77 16.30
C GLN A 186 -12.33 -18.84 16.98
N GLN A 187 -12.70 -20.09 16.72
CA GLN A 187 -12.06 -21.27 17.29
C GLN A 187 -10.59 -21.31 16.83
N LEU A 188 -9.68 -20.91 17.74
CA LEU A 188 -8.25 -21.17 17.62
C LEU A 188 -7.99 -22.67 17.41
N ASN A 189 -7.02 -23.01 16.56
CA ASN A 189 -6.55 -24.38 16.38
C ASN A 189 -6.12 -24.99 17.74
N PRO A 190 -6.35 -26.29 17.98
CA PRO A 190 -6.03 -26.93 19.26
C PRO A 190 -4.54 -26.86 19.65
N SER A 191 -3.63 -26.79 18.67
CA SER A 191 -2.18 -26.63 18.88
C SER A 191 -1.82 -25.26 19.44
N ASP A 192 -2.47 -24.20 18.96
CA ASP A 192 -2.17 -22.82 19.33
C ASP A 192 -2.79 -22.47 20.70
N ARG A 193 -3.92 -23.10 21.02
CA ARG A 193 -4.50 -23.09 22.38
C ARG A 193 -3.53 -23.65 23.41
N ASN A 194 -2.82 -24.74 23.12
CA ASN A 194 -1.86 -25.31 24.05
C ASN A 194 -0.66 -24.37 24.31
N ALA A 195 -0.18 -23.63 23.29
CA ALA A 195 0.90 -22.67 23.47
C ALA A 195 0.47 -21.44 24.31
N ILE A 196 -0.75 -20.95 24.12
CA ILE A 196 -1.30 -19.80 24.87
C ILE A 196 -1.75 -20.23 26.29
N GLU A 197 -2.30 -21.45 26.46
CA GLU A 197 -2.55 -22.03 27.78
C GLU A 197 -1.24 -22.30 28.53
N LEU A 198 -0.16 -22.69 27.85
CA LEU A 198 1.17 -22.79 28.46
C LEU A 198 1.71 -21.44 28.95
N ILE A 199 1.39 -20.33 28.26
CA ILE A 199 1.73 -18.97 28.69
C ILE A 199 0.85 -18.51 29.87
N LYS A 200 -0.44 -18.88 29.89
CA LYS A 200 -1.36 -18.55 30.99
C LYS A 200 -1.16 -19.42 32.24
N CYS A 201 -0.76 -20.67 32.08
CA CYS A 201 -0.59 -21.63 33.15
C CYS A 201 0.85 -21.67 33.68
N ARG A 202 1.44 -20.53 34.08
CA ARG A 202 2.48 -20.56 35.13
C ARG A 202 2.88 -19.25 35.81
N ALA A 203 1.95 -18.69 36.59
CA ALA A 203 2.28 -18.13 37.90
C ALA A 203 2.39 -19.22 39.00
N SER A 204 2.35 -20.52 38.64
CA SER A 204 2.40 -21.64 39.60
C SER A 204 3.02 -22.90 38.98
N SER A 205 4.30 -23.11 39.29
CA SER A 205 5.04 -24.38 39.46
C SER A 205 4.88 -25.58 38.48
N THR A 206 6.03 -26.09 38.02
CA THR A 206 6.36 -27.49 37.58
C THR A 206 6.07 -28.05 36.16
N THR A 207 6.79 -27.62 35.12
CA THR A 207 7.23 -28.41 33.95
C THR A 207 8.31 -27.61 33.22
N ASN A 208 9.38 -28.31 32.91
CA ASN A 208 10.68 -27.75 32.58
C ASN A 208 10.69 -27.09 31.19
N VAL A 209 11.10 -25.81 31.20
CA VAL A 209 12.05 -25.23 30.24
C VAL A 209 11.54 -24.99 28.80
N SER A 210 11.14 -23.73 28.58
CA SER A 210 10.84 -22.96 27.34
C SER A 210 10.14 -21.64 27.74
N ILE A 211 9.60 -21.59 28.96
CA ILE A 211 8.75 -20.51 29.50
C ILE A 211 9.57 -19.32 29.97
N GLU A 212 10.80 -19.50 30.48
CA GLU A 212 11.57 -18.40 31.09
C GLU A 212 12.05 -17.36 30.07
N VAL A 213 12.57 -17.78 28.91
CA VAL A 213 13.03 -16.84 27.87
C VAL A 213 11.85 -16.06 27.27
N ILE A 214 10.73 -16.74 27.06
CA ILE A 214 9.49 -16.12 26.59
C ILE A 214 8.97 -15.14 27.65
N HIS A 215 8.99 -15.52 28.92
CA HIS A 215 8.61 -14.64 30.03
C HIS A 215 9.50 -13.39 30.06
N ASP A 216 10.82 -13.52 29.92
CA ASP A 216 11.75 -12.39 29.88
C ASP A 216 11.51 -11.49 28.65
N LEU A 217 11.19 -12.08 27.48
CA LEU A 217 10.79 -11.31 26.30
C LEU A 217 9.47 -10.56 26.51
N LEU A 218 8.47 -11.20 27.13
CA LEU A 218 7.19 -10.55 27.39
C LEU A 218 7.34 -9.45 28.45
N LEU A 219 8.09 -9.72 29.52
CA LEU A 219 8.42 -8.73 30.55
C LEU A 219 9.20 -7.55 29.95
N GLY A 220 10.16 -7.83 29.07
CA GLY A 220 10.91 -6.82 28.32
C GLY A 220 10.01 -5.93 27.46
N ALA A 221 9.06 -6.53 26.74
CA ALA A 221 8.07 -5.82 25.94
C ALA A 221 7.10 -4.97 26.79
N CYS A 222 6.84 -5.38 28.04
CA CYS A 222 6.02 -4.62 28.99
C CYS A 222 6.77 -3.41 29.58
N LEU A 223 7.99 -3.65 30.09
CA LEU A 223 8.74 -2.71 30.92
C LEU A 223 9.62 -1.74 30.11
N CYS A 224 10.18 -2.18 28.99
CA CYS A 224 10.94 -1.34 28.07
C CYS A 224 10.04 -0.86 26.93
N ASN A 225 8.97 -0.14 27.27
CA ASN A 225 7.96 0.31 26.32
C ASN A 225 7.30 1.61 26.83
N ASN A 226 7.15 2.60 25.95
CA ASN A 226 6.58 3.92 26.27
C ASN A 226 5.14 4.11 25.78
N ALA A 227 4.55 3.12 25.10
CA ALA A 227 3.15 3.19 24.69
C ALA A 227 2.22 3.17 25.91
N GLU A 228 1.19 4.01 25.87
CA GLU A 228 0.19 4.19 26.91
C GLU A 228 -1.22 4.20 26.31
N VAL A 229 -2.21 3.81 27.12
CA VAL A 229 -3.62 3.88 26.72
C VAL A 229 -4.15 5.27 27.03
N GLN A 230 -4.60 5.98 26.00
CA GLN A 230 -5.28 7.27 26.13
C GLN A 230 -6.75 7.14 25.73
N LEU A 231 -7.61 7.88 26.42
CA LEU A 231 -9.03 7.98 26.08
C LEU A 231 -9.19 9.03 24.98
N VAL A 232 -9.62 8.59 23.81
CA VAL A 232 -9.88 9.47 22.66
C VAL A 232 -11.39 9.62 22.48
N ALA A 233 -11.86 10.85 22.38
CA ALA A 233 -13.24 11.14 22.00
C ALA A 233 -13.31 11.22 20.48
N ASN A 234 -13.95 10.23 19.84
CA ASN A 234 -14.22 10.30 18.41
C ASN A 234 -15.52 11.09 18.18
N VAL A 235 -15.44 12.11 17.33
CA VAL A 235 -16.62 12.78 16.78
C VAL A 235 -16.90 12.09 15.44
N GLU A 236 -17.84 11.16 15.40
CA GLU A 236 -18.31 10.61 14.14
C GLU A 236 -18.98 11.72 13.31
N LEU A 237 -18.54 11.88 12.06
CA LEU A 237 -19.14 12.81 11.11
C LEU A 237 -20.62 12.44 10.88
N GLY A 238 -21.53 13.31 11.32
CA GLY A 238 -22.98 13.15 11.13
C GLY A 238 -23.74 12.46 12.25
N GLY A 239 -23.06 12.05 13.33
CA GLY A 239 -23.71 11.55 14.54
C GLY A 239 -24.28 12.69 15.40
N ASN A 240 -25.43 12.47 16.05
CA ASN A 240 -25.94 13.38 17.08
C ASN A 240 -24.86 13.58 18.15
N THR A 241 -24.58 14.83 18.53
CA THR A 241 -23.53 15.23 19.49
C THR A 241 -23.72 14.72 20.92
N VAL A 242 -24.67 13.82 21.16
CA VAL A 242 -25.09 13.34 22.48
C VAL A 242 -24.39 12.04 22.86
N ASP A 243 -24.02 11.20 21.90
CA ASP A 243 -23.32 9.93 22.15
C ASP A 243 -21.83 10.04 21.79
N MET A 244 -21.05 10.71 22.66
CA MET A 244 -19.59 10.64 22.57
C MET A 244 -19.14 9.22 22.95
N VAL A 245 -18.92 8.35 21.97
CA VAL A 245 -18.28 7.06 22.19
C VAL A 245 -16.83 7.31 22.59
N ARG A 246 -16.52 7.05 23.86
CA ARG A 246 -15.15 7.09 24.38
C ARG A 246 -14.44 5.82 23.94
N GLU A 247 -13.53 5.92 22.98
CA GLU A 247 -12.69 4.79 22.59
C GLU A 247 -11.32 4.89 23.28
N THR A 248 -10.79 3.74 23.69
CA THR A 248 -9.43 3.66 24.21
C THR A 248 -8.48 3.44 23.04
N LYS A 249 -7.52 4.34 22.85
CA LYS A 249 -6.49 4.23 21.81
C LYS A 249 -5.13 4.13 22.47
N ILE A 250 -4.30 3.22 21.97
CA ILE A 250 -2.90 3.12 22.41
C ILE A 250 -2.10 4.16 21.64
N VAL A 251 -1.36 4.99 22.37
CA VAL A 251 -0.56 6.09 21.86
C VAL A 251 0.91 5.80 22.17
N GLY A 252 1.76 5.88 21.15
CA GLY A 252 3.20 5.66 21.23
C GLY A 252 3.78 5.36 19.85
N ASP A 253 5.11 5.22 19.78
CA ASP A 253 5.79 4.84 18.54
C ASP A 253 5.23 3.54 17.97
N ALA A 254 5.28 3.36 16.64
CA ALA A 254 4.67 2.21 15.98
C ALA A 254 5.18 0.86 16.51
N ALA A 255 6.47 0.75 16.83
CA ALA A 255 7.05 -0.45 17.43
C ALA A 255 6.56 -0.70 18.88
N ASP A 256 6.41 0.36 19.67
CA ASP A 256 5.99 0.28 21.06
C ASP A 256 4.50 -0.07 21.17
N THR A 257 3.69 0.51 20.29
CA THR A 257 2.28 0.17 20.13
C THR A 257 2.10 -1.28 19.68
N ALA A 258 2.95 -1.78 18.77
CA ALA A 258 2.94 -3.19 18.35
C ALA A 258 3.25 -4.14 19.52
N LEU A 259 4.30 -3.85 20.29
CA LEU A 259 4.68 -4.63 21.48
C LEU A 259 3.60 -4.57 22.56
N TYR A 260 2.96 -3.41 22.75
CA TYR A 260 1.86 -3.25 23.69
C TYR A 260 0.65 -4.11 23.26
N ASN A 261 0.26 -4.03 21.98
CA ASN A 261 -0.84 -4.82 21.42
C ASN A 261 -0.56 -6.32 21.55
N MET A 262 0.67 -6.75 21.31
CA MET A 262 1.10 -8.14 21.52
C MET A 262 0.86 -8.58 22.97
N CYS A 263 1.38 -7.85 23.95
CA CYS A 263 1.22 -8.20 25.36
C CYS A 263 -0.25 -8.21 25.80
N SER A 264 -1.00 -7.16 25.44
CA SER A 264 -2.39 -6.98 25.89
C SER A 264 -3.37 -7.90 25.16
N ARG A 265 -3.28 -8.03 23.83
CA ARG A 265 -4.29 -8.74 23.02
C ARG A 265 -3.93 -10.20 22.75
N ALA A 266 -2.68 -10.51 22.37
CA ALA A 266 -2.28 -11.90 22.09
C ALA A 266 -1.96 -12.69 23.36
N CYS A 267 -1.21 -12.09 24.28
CA CYS A 267 -0.78 -12.78 25.51
C CYS A 267 -1.71 -12.54 26.71
N HIS A 268 -2.68 -11.63 26.61
CA HIS A 268 -3.62 -11.25 27.68
C HIS A 268 -2.92 -10.80 28.99
N ILE A 269 -1.78 -10.11 28.86
CA ILE A 269 -1.04 -9.55 29.99
C ILE A 269 -1.60 -8.15 30.28
N ASP A 270 -1.95 -7.90 31.55
CA ASP A 270 -2.26 -6.56 32.01
C ASP A 270 -0.97 -5.74 32.12
N MET A 271 -0.76 -4.86 31.14
CA MET A 271 0.37 -3.94 31.06
C MET A 271 0.41 -2.96 32.23
N ILE A 272 -0.75 -2.50 32.71
CA ILE A 272 -0.84 -1.50 33.78
C ILE A 272 -0.46 -2.16 35.11
N GLU A 273 -1.00 -3.34 35.39
CA GLU A 273 -0.65 -4.11 36.59
C GLU A 273 0.83 -4.51 36.58
N THR A 274 1.35 -4.98 35.44
CA THR A 274 2.76 -5.40 35.33
C THR A 274 3.72 -4.23 35.56
N ARG A 275 3.40 -3.04 35.01
CA ARG A 275 4.20 -1.83 35.21
C ARG A 275 4.05 -1.23 36.61
N SER A 276 2.91 -1.41 37.29
CA SER A 276 2.72 -0.91 38.65
C SER A 276 3.51 -1.73 39.68
N LYS A 277 3.58 -3.05 39.48
CA LYS A 277 4.42 -3.96 40.28
C LYS A 277 5.91 -3.72 40.09
N ASN A 278 6.32 -3.45 38.85
CA ASN A 278 7.72 -3.23 38.50
C ASN A 278 8.01 -1.74 38.29
N ARG A 279 8.31 -1.04 39.39
CA ARG A 279 8.51 0.40 39.36
C ARG A 279 9.69 0.78 38.48
N ARG A 280 9.42 1.56 37.44
CA ARG A 280 10.41 2.18 36.56
C ARG A 280 11.19 3.27 37.31
N LEU A 281 12.51 3.12 37.38
CA LEU A 281 13.43 4.05 38.07
C LEU A 281 13.95 5.13 37.11
N GLN A 282 14.42 4.70 35.93
CA GLN A 282 15.02 5.58 34.93
C GLN A 282 14.75 5.03 33.53
N VAL A 283 14.58 5.93 32.55
CA VAL A 283 14.44 5.57 31.14
C VAL A 283 15.33 6.45 30.29
N LEU A 284 16.04 5.82 29.35
CA LEU A 284 16.63 6.46 28.20
C LEU A 284 15.70 6.23 27.01
N PRO A 285 14.94 7.25 26.56
CA PRO A 285 14.01 7.09 25.45
C PRO A 285 14.76 6.74 24.17
N PHE A 286 14.05 6.18 23.20
CA PHE A 286 14.63 5.82 21.91
C PHE A 286 15.28 7.03 21.25
N ASN A 287 16.53 6.90 20.84
CA ASN A 287 17.24 7.92 20.09
C ASN A 287 17.67 7.36 18.74
N SER A 288 17.29 8.00 17.62
CA SER A 288 17.63 7.56 16.26
C SER A 288 19.14 7.47 15.99
N ASN A 289 19.96 8.24 16.71
CA ASN A 289 21.42 8.16 16.59
C ASN A 289 21.98 6.90 17.29
N MET A 290 21.43 6.53 18.45
CA MET A 290 21.85 5.34 19.19
C MET A 290 21.11 4.07 18.75
N LYS A 291 19.94 4.21 18.12
CA LYS A 291 19.04 3.15 17.65
C LYS A 291 18.62 2.15 18.73
N LEU A 292 18.58 2.61 19.99
CA LEU A 292 18.20 1.82 21.17
C LEU A 292 17.42 2.66 22.18
N MET A 293 16.71 1.97 23.07
CA MET A 293 16.00 2.47 24.24
C MET A 293 16.38 1.62 25.44
N ILE A 294 16.53 2.24 26.62
CA ILE A 294 16.89 1.55 27.87
C ILE A 294 15.89 1.91 28.97
N SER A 295 15.52 0.94 29.80
CA SER A 295 14.62 1.11 30.93
C SER A 295 15.15 0.32 32.13
N ALA A 296 15.39 1.02 33.25
CA ALA A 296 15.71 0.38 34.54
C ALA A 296 14.44 0.28 35.39
N ASN A 297 14.16 -0.92 35.88
CA ASN A 297 12.96 -1.23 36.65
C ASN A 297 13.33 -2.02 37.91
N LYS A 298 12.73 -1.65 39.04
CA LYS A 298 12.86 -2.39 40.29
C LYS A 298 11.82 -3.51 40.30
N LEU A 299 12.28 -4.75 40.46
CA LEU A 299 11.40 -5.93 40.47
C LEU A 299 10.77 -6.11 41.86
N GLU A 300 9.47 -6.41 41.92
CA GLU A 300 8.77 -6.70 43.18
C GLU A 300 9.31 -7.96 43.86
N ASN A 301 9.56 -9.01 43.07
CA ASN A 301 10.03 -10.31 43.56
C ASN A 301 11.49 -10.29 44.08
N SER A 302 12.26 -9.26 43.74
CA SER A 302 13.67 -9.15 44.11
C SER A 302 14.02 -7.68 44.32
N PRO A 303 13.60 -7.09 45.45
CA PRO A 303 13.69 -5.64 45.68
C PRO A 303 15.12 -5.13 45.81
N SER A 304 16.12 -6.00 46.05
CA SER A 304 17.53 -5.63 46.03
C SER A 304 18.14 -5.53 44.62
N MET A 305 17.42 -6.01 43.60
CA MET A 305 17.88 -6.10 42.22
C MET A 305 17.13 -5.10 41.33
N VAL A 306 17.89 -4.44 40.47
CA VAL A 306 17.41 -3.57 39.40
C VAL A 306 17.58 -4.30 38.07
N LEU A 307 16.47 -4.50 37.37
CA LEU A 307 16.47 -5.08 36.02
C LEU A 307 16.57 -3.95 34.99
N ILE A 308 17.67 -3.96 34.24
CA ILE A 308 17.94 -3.02 33.15
C ILE A 308 17.65 -3.74 31.84
N LEU A 309 16.70 -3.19 31.07
CA LEU A 309 16.27 -3.73 29.79
C LEU A 309 16.67 -2.77 28.69
N MET A 310 17.24 -3.30 27.61
CA MET A 310 17.59 -2.54 26.42
C MET A 310 16.94 -3.17 25.20
N LYS A 311 16.26 -2.36 24.39
CA LYS A 311 15.71 -2.78 23.10
C LYS A 311 16.19 -1.88 21.98
N GLY A 312 16.33 -2.42 20.77
CA GLY A 312 16.81 -1.64 19.63
C GLY A 312 17.06 -2.46 18.37
N ALA A 313 17.76 -1.86 17.41
CA ALA A 313 18.21 -2.56 16.21
C ALA A 313 19.18 -3.69 16.58
N PRO A 314 19.03 -4.92 16.04
CA PRO A 314 19.83 -6.05 16.53
C PRO A 314 21.34 -5.84 16.35
N ASP A 315 21.78 -5.30 15.21
CA ASP A 315 23.20 -4.98 14.95
C ASP A 315 23.84 -4.03 15.97
N TYR A 316 23.05 -3.19 16.65
CA TYR A 316 23.51 -2.27 17.68
C TYR A 316 23.45 -2.91 19.07
N VAL A 317 22.33 -3.55 19.40
CA VAL A 317 22.11 -4.17 20.72
C VAL A 317 23.09 -5.31 20.97
N ILE A 318 23.42 -6.11 19.95
CA ILE A 318 24.34 -7.25 20.07
C ILE A 318 25.76 -6.80 20.46
N GLN A 319 26.17 -5.57 20.12
CA GLN A 319 27.50 -5.04 20.47
C GLN A 319 27.67 -4.86 21.98
N HIS A 320 26.58 -4.59 22.69
CA HIS A 320 26.56 -4.42 24.15
C HIS A 320 26.41 -5.75 24.92
N CYS A 321 26.20 -6.86 24.21
CA CYS A 321 25.94 -8.16 24.81
C CYS A 321 27.24 -8.98 24.96
N SER A 322 27.50 -9.50 26.16
CA SER A 322 28.60 -10.44 26.42
C SER A 322 28.13 -11.89 26.51
N THR A 323 26.87 -12.09 26.90
CA THR A 323 26.24 -13.39 27.07
C THR A 323 24.91 -13.43 26.33
N TYR A 324 24.36 -14.63 26.16
CA TYR A 324 23.00 -14.83 25.63
C TYR A 324 22.30 -15.93 26.42
N LYS A 325 20.97 -15.91 26.43
CA LYS A 325 20.14 -16.90 27.10
C LYS A 325 19.76 -18.01 26.11
N THR A 326 20.13 -19.25 26.42
CA THR A 326 19.82 -20.42 25.60
C THR A 326 18.35 -20.81 25.74
N ASN A 327 17.88 -21.75 24.90
CA ASN A 327 16.55 -22.32 25.04
C ASN A 327 16.27 -22.96 26.42
N GLN A 328 17.32 -23.37 27.13
CA GLN A 328 17.19 -24.00 28.44
C GLN A 328 17.02 -23.00 29.58
N GLY A 329 17.18 -21.71 29.29
CA GLY A 329 17.24 -20.64 30.29
C GLY A 329 18.65 -20.40 30.82
N ASP A 330 19.63 -21.21 30.41
CA ASP A 330 21.02 -21.05 30.81
C ASP A 330 21.66 -19.84 30.11
N VAL A 331 22.59 -19.20 30.80
CA VAL A 331 23.33 -18.04 30.29
C VAL A 331 24.69 -18.50 29.80
N GLU A 332 24.93 -18.39 28.50
CA GLU A 332 26.18 -18.77 27.85
C GLU A 332 26.92 -17.55 27.29
N LEU A 333 28.22 -17.70 27.04
CA LEU A 333 29.04 -16.67 26.42
C LEU A 333 28.63 -16.45 24.95
N LEU A 334 28.47 -15.19 24.57
CA LEU A 334 28.10 -14.82 23.21
C LEU A 334 29.36 -14.82 22.32
N THR A 335 29.63 -15.97 21.69
CA THR A 335 30.76 -16.13 20.75
C THR A 335 30.51 -15.38 19.43
N ASN A 336 31.58 -15.10 18.69
CA ASN A 336 31.46 -14.44 17.38
C ASN A 336 30.66 -15.26 16.37
N GLU A 337 30.68 -16.59 16.46
CA GLU A 337 29.87 -17.48 15.61
C GLU A 337 28.37 -17.28 15.87
N ILE A 338 27.96 -17.23 17.14
CA ILE A 338 26.56 -16.99 17.53
C ILE A 338 26.10 -15.60 17.09
N ARG A 339 26.96 -14.58 17.25
CA ARG A 339 26.68 -13.22 16.75
C ARG A 339 26.38 -13.22 15.24
N GLN A 340 27.20 -13.92 14.46
CA GLN A 340 26.97 -14.05 13.01
C GLN A 340 25.67 -14.79 12.68
N MET A 341 25.29 -15.81 13.46
CA MET A 341 24.02 -16.51 13.29
C MET A 341 22.82 -15.58 13.53
N ILE A 342 22.87 -14.74 14.57
CA ILE A 342 21.80 -13.77 14.87
C ILE A 342 21.67 -12.74 13.73
N VAL A 343 22.78 -12.22 13.22
CA VAL A 343 22.78 -11.28 12.08
C VAL A 343 22.24 -11.96 10.81
N LYS A 344 22.64 -13.19 10.52
CA LYS A 344 22.10 -13.97 9.39
C LYS A 344 20.59 -14.17 9.51
N ARG A 345 20.09 -14.37 10.74
CA ARG A 345 18.66 -14.49 11.01
C ARG A 345 17.92 -13.18 10.78
N GLN A 346 18.52 -12.05 11.16
CA GLN A 346 18.01 -10.72 10.81
C GLN A 346 17.88 -10.52 9.31
N GLU A 347 18.90 -10.91 8.53
CA GLU A 347 18.85 -10.81 7.07
C GLU A 347 17.74 -11.68 6.47
N THR A 348 17.57 -12.90 6.99
CA THR A 348 16.54 -13.84 6.51
C THR A 348 15.13 -13.29 6.72
N PHE A 349 14.80 -12.89 7.94
CA PHE A 349 13.50 -12.28 8.25
C PHE A 349 13.31 -10.92 7.54
N GLY A 350 14.40 -10.18 7.34
CA GLY A 350 14.37 -8.92 6.58
C GLY A 350 14.00 -9.11 5.10
N LYS A 351 14.41 -10.23 4.48
CA LYS A 351 13.99 -10.61 3.11
C LYS A 351 12.50 -10.89 3.05
N ASP A 352 11.95 -11.49 4.09
CA ASP A 352 10.52 -11.73 4.27
C ASP A 352 9.76 -10.46 4.72
N GLY A 353 10.41 -9.28 4.71
CA GLY A 353 9.75 -8.00 4.99
C GLY A 353 9.50 -7.72 6.46
N TYR A 354 10.00 -8.58 7.38
CA TYR A 354 9.90 -8.33 8.81
C TYR A 354 10.96 -7.32 9.27
N ARG A 355 10.55 -6.44 10.17
CA ARG A 355 11.42 -5.57 10.95
C ARG A 355 11.73 -6.25 12.28
N LEU A 356 13.01 -6.50 12.56
CA LEU A 356 13.43 -7.10 13.82
C LEU A 356 13.83 -6.05 14.87
N ILE A 357 13.47 -6.32 16.13
CA ILE A 357 13.90 -5.56 17.31
C ILE A 357 14.51 -6.55 18.30
N ALA A 358 15.75 -6.31 18.72
CA ALA A 358 16.41 -7.12 19.75
C ALA A 358 16.05 -6.64 21.16
N LEU A 359 15.99 -7.59 22.10
CA LEU A 359 15.94 -7.35 23.53
C LEU A 359 17.17 -7.97 24.21
N CYS A 360 17.82 -7.19 25.07
CA CYS A 360 18.76 -7.69 26.04
C CYS A 360 18.45 -7.18 27.45
N GLN A 361 18.94 -7.89 28.45
CA GLN A 361 18.73 -7.55 29.86
C GLN A 361 20.02 -7.67 30.66
N ARG A 362 20.11 -6.89 31.73
CA ARG A 362 21.17 -6.97 32.73
C ARG A 362 20.54 -6.75 34.11
N SER A 363 20.90 -7.59 35.07
CA SER A 363 20.48 -7.44 36.46
C SER A 363 21.64 -6.91 37.29
N LEU A 364 21.41 -5.85 38.06
CA LEU A 364 22.39 -5.24 38.96
C LEU A 364 21.80 -5.12 40.36
N GLU A 365 22.66 -5.09 41.38
CA GLU A 365 22.21 -4.70 42.72
C GLU A 365 21.88 -3.20 42.76
N GLU A 366 20.92 -2.81 43.60
CA GLU A 366 20.46 -1.42 43.71
C GLU A 366 21.59 -0.45 44.10
N ASN A 367 22.54 -0.89 44.92
CA ASN A 367 23.69 -0.08 45.30
C ASN A 367 24.61 0.20 44.11
N GLU A 368 24.93 -0.84 43.34
CA GLU A 368 25.77 -0.72 42.14
C GLU A 368 25.07 0.16 41.09
N PHE A 369 23.76 0.00 40.90
CA PHE A 369 22.99 0.87 40.00
C PHE A 369 23.04 2.34 40.43
N ASN A 370 22.86 2.62 41.72
CA ASN A 370 22.95 3.99 42.24
C ASN A 370 24.35 4.59 42.06
N GLU A 371 25.41 3.78 42.15
CA GLU A 371 26.77 4.22 41.82
C GLU A 371 26.87 4.66 40.37
N TYR A 372 26.35 3.88 39.40
CA TYR A 372 26.34 4.28 37.99
C TYR A 372 25.57 5.58 37.73
N VAL A 373 24.41 5.74 38.37
CA VAL A 373 23.59 6.95 38.24
C VAL A 373 24.32 8.18 38.79
N ASN A 374 25.04 8.03 39.90
CA ASN A 374 25.79 9.11 40.54
C ASN A 374 27.14 9.38 39.85
N ALA A 375 27.73 8.37 39.20
CA ALA A 375 29.11 8.44 38.72
C ALA A 375 29.29 9.34 37.51
N ASN A 376 28.31 9.52 36.60
CA ASN A 376 28.47 10.43 35.45
C ASN A 376 27.13 10.82 34.78
N HIS A 377 26.69 12.08 34.98
CA HIS A 377 25.62 12.69 34.16
C HIS A 377 26.08 13.11 32.74
N SER A 378 27.38 13.04 32.44
CA SER A 378 27.98 13.45 31.17
C SER A 378 28.19 12.32 30.16
N ASP A 379 27.91 11.07 30.54
CA ASP A 379 28.13 9.91 29.67
C ASP A 379 26.99 9.74 28.66
N ARG A 380 27.28 9.18 27.48
CA ARG A 380 26.31 9.03 26.36
C ARG A 380 25.07 8.20 26.73
N LEU A 381 25.23 7.33 27.73
CA LEU A 381 24.19 6.45 28.26
C LEU A 381 23.56 7.00 29.55
N HIS A 382 23.82 8.25 29.95
CA HIS A 382 23.15 8.94 31.07
C HIS A 382 23.09 8.12 32.38
N GLY A 383 24.17 7.44 32.75
CA GLY A 383 24.23 6.62 33.97
C GLY A 383 23.73 5.18 33.81
N PHE A 384 23.50 4.71 32.59
CA PHE A 384 23.30 3.28 32.31
C PHE A 384 24.63 2.56 32.02
N PRO A 385 24.77 1.27 32.38
CA PRO A 385 25.94 0.48 32.02
C PRO A 385 26.09 0.35 30.50
N SER A 386 27.32 0.38 29.99
CA SER A 386 27.58 0.25 28.55
C SER A 386 27.54 -1.19 28.05
N ASP A 387 28.09 -2.14 28.80
CA ASP A 387 28.37 -3.50 28.33
C ASP A 387 27.83 -4.56 29.30
N ASN A 388 28.15 -5.82 29.06
CA ASN A 388 27.75 -6.98 29.88
C ASN A 388 26.23 -7.22 29.95
N TYR A 389 25.52 -6.97 28.85
CA TYR A 389 24.14 -7.38 28.72
C TYR A 389 24.03 -8.86 28.29
N THR A 390 22.95 -9.50 28.71
CA THR A 390 22.54 -10.83 28.24
C THR A 390 21.52 -10.67 27.13
N PHE A 391 21.83 -11.13 25.92
CA PHE A 391 20.89 -11.18 24.80
C PHE A 391 19.78 -12.21 25.07
N ILE A 392 18.52 -11.80 24.91
CA ILE A 392 17.37 -12.67 25.20
C ILE A 392 16.71 -13.17 23.91
N GLY A 393 16.44 -12.26 22.97
CA GLY A 393 15.79 -12.63 21.72
C GLY A 393 15.40 -11.44 20.85
N LEU A 394 14.60 -11.71 19.81
CA LEU A 394 14.15 -10.75 18.80
C LEU A 394 12.63 -10.79 18.70
N TYR A 395 12.04 -9.61 18.49
CA TYR A 395 10.66 -9.46 18.03
C TYR A 395 10.66 -9.26 16.53
N ALA A 396 9.85 -10.03 15.79
CA ALA A 396 9.60 -9.80 14.38
C ALA A 396 8.29 -9.05 14.17
N LEU A 397 8.40 -7.85 13.62
CA LEU A 397 7.28 -6.96 13.36
C LEU A 397 7.05 -6.84 11.85
N ILE A 398 5.80 -6.76 11.44
CA ILE A 398 5.43 -6.44 10.06
C ILE A 398 4.16 -5.58 10.08
N ASP A 399 3.94 -4.83 9.01
CA ASP A 399 2.63 -4.25 8.73
C ASP A 399 1.83 -5.30 7.92
N PRO A 400 0.90 -6.04 8.56
CA PRO A 400 0.28 -7.19 7.93
C PRO A 400 -0.67 -6.77 6.80
N PRO A 401 -0.79 -7.59 5.74
CA PRO A 401 -1.85 -7.41 4.75
C PRO A 401 -3.23 -7.55 5.41
N ARG A 402 -4.26 -6.92 4.82
CA ARG A 402 -5.65 -7.15 5.23
C ARG A 402 -6.08 -8.56 4.82
N ASP A 403 -6.94 -9.20 5.61
CA ASP A 403 -7.28 -10.62 5.43
C ASP A 403 -8.00 -10.91 4.11
N GLU A 404 -8.80 -9.95 3.65
CA GLU A 404 -9.55 -10.04 2.39
C GLU A 404 -8.68 -9.86 1.13
N VAL A 405 -7.49 -9.25 1.28
CA VAL A 405 -6.71 -8.75 0.13
C VAL A 405 -6.14 -9.90 -0.70
N PRO A 406 -5.53 -10.96 -0.13
CA PRO A 406 -5.02 -12.08 -0.93
C PRO A 406 -6.08 -12.72 -1.82
N ASP A 407 -7.30 -12.92 -1.29
CA ASP A 407 -8.43 -13.48 -2.02
C ASP A 407 -8.98 -12.52 -3.08
N ALA A 408 -9.05 -11.23 -2.76
CA ALA A 408 -9.51 -10.20 -3.68
C ALA A 408 -8.57 -10.05 -4.90
N VAL A 409 -7.25 -10.08 -4.68
CA VAL A 409 -6.26 -10.04 -5.76
C VAL A 409 -6.40 -11.26 -6.67
N LEU A 410 -6.57 -12.47 -6.12
CA LEU A 410 -6.79 -13.67 -6.93
C LEU A 410 -8.08 -13.58 -7.75
N LYS A 411 -9.18 -13.10 -7.17
CA LYS A 411 -10.43 -12.89 -7.91
C LYS A 411 -10.28 -11.84 -9.02
N ALA A 412 -9.57 -10.75 -8.77
CA ALA A 412 -9.25 -9.74 -9.78
C ALA A 412 -8.50 -10.36 -10.97
N ARG A 413 -7.48 -11.17 -10.68
CA ARG A 413 -6.70 -11.90 -11.71
C ARG A 413 -7.56 -12.89 -12.48
N HIS A 414 -8.45 -13.61 -11.82
CA HIS A 414 -9.41 -14.51 -12.47
C HIS A 414 -10.40 -13.77 -13.39
N ALA A 415 -10.74 -12.52 -13.06
CA ALA A 415 -11.54 -11.64 -13.91
C ALA A 415 -10.74 -11.02 -15.08
N GLY A 416 -9.44 -11.29 -15.19
CA GLY A 416 -8.56 -10.72 -16.21
C GLY A 416 -8.06 -9.31 -15.89
N ILE A 417 -8.24 -8.84 -14.66
CA ILE A 417 -7.75 -7.53 -14.19
C ILE A 417 -6.34 -7.71 -13.65
N ARG A 418 -5.39 -6.90 -14.13
CA ARG A 418 -4.01 -6.89 -13.63
C ARG A 418 -3.93 -6.05 -12.36
N VAL A 419 -3.20 -6.54 -11.35
CA VAL A 419 -2.98 -5.80 -10.10
C VAL A 419 -1.49 -5.45 -10.01
N ALA A 420 -1.18 -4.16 -10.03
CA ALA A 420 0.18 -3.64 -9.89
C ALA A 420 0.33 -2.94 -8.54
N MET A 421 1.38 -3.28 -7.78
CA MET A 421 1.70 -2.57 -6.54
C MET A 421 2.53 -1.32 -6.86
N VAL A 422 2.17 -0.16 -6.30
CA VAL A 422 2.89 1.10 -6.47
C VAL A 422 3.15 1.73 -5.11
N THR A 423 4.36 1.59 -4.57
CA THR A 423 4.68 2.00 -3.19
C THR A 423 5.98 2.78 -3.05
N GLY A 424 6.02 3.66 -2.05
CA GLY A 424 7.23 4.36 -1.61
C GLY A 424 8.18 3.50 -0.77
N ASP A 425 7.79 2.27 -0.41
CA ASP A 425 8.57 1.43 0.49
C ASP A 425 9.79 0.78 -0.15
N HIS A 426 10.64 0.22 0.71
CA HIS A 426 11.82 -0.52 0.29
C HIS A 426 11.45 -1.72 -0.61
N PRO A 427 12.23 -2.01 -1.68
CA PRO A 427 11.89 -3.10 -2.62
C PRO A 427 11.75 -4.48 -1.96
N THR A 428 12.54 -4.79 -0.93
CA THR A 428 12.45 -6.08 -0.21
C THR A 428 11.12 -6.22 0.53
N THR A 429 10.68 -5.18 1.22
CA THR A 429 9.38 -5.17 1.93
C THR A 429 8.22 -5.20 0.94
N ALA A 430 8.29 -4.41 -0.13
CA ALA A 430 7.28 -4.41 -1.19
C ALA A 430 7.14 -5.80 -1.83
N ARG A 431 8.27 -6.45 -2.18
CA ARG A 431 8.30 -7.80 -2.73
C ARG A 431 7.70 -8.83 -1.77
N SER A 432 8.05 -8.79 -0.48
CA SER A 432 7.48 -9.72 0.50
C SER A 432 5.96 -9.56 0.61
N ILE A 433 5.46 -8.33 0.77
CA ILE A 433 4.01 -8.09 0.87
C ILE A 433 3.32 -8.49 -0.44
N ALA A 434 3.92 -8.21 -1.60
CA ALA A 434 3.39 -8.60 -2.90
C ALA A 434 3.26 -10.12 -3.06
N ASN A 435 4.21 -10.90 -2.52
CA ASN A 435 4.11 -12.35 -2.45
C ASN A 435 2.97 -12.80 -1.52
N GLN A 436 2.84 -12.19 -0.33
CA GLN A 436 1.80 -12.54 0.66
C GLN A 436 0.37 -12.29 0.14
N VAL A 437 0.20 -11.29 -0.72
CA VAL A 437 -1.10 -10.90 -1.30
C VAL A 437 -1.35 -11.40 -2.72
N ASN A 438 -0.50 -12.31 -3.23
CA ASN A 438 -0.63 -12.91 -4.57
C ASN A 438 -0.53 -11.93 -5.76
N ILE A 439 0.04 -10.73 -5.56
CA ILE A 439 0.42 -9.84 -6.67
C ILE A 439 1.60 -10.45 -7.43
N LEU A 440 2.61 -10.90 -6.69
CA LEU A 440 3.66 -11.78 -7.19
C LEU A 440 3.30 -13.22 -6.79
N SER A 441 3.17 -14.13 -7.75
CA SER A 441 2.83 -15.51 -7.42
C SER A 441 4.07 -16.29 -6.97
N SER A 442 3.89 -17.08 -5.91
CA SER A 442 4.94 -17.90 -5.31
C SER A 442 5.57 -18.86 -6.31
N GLU A 443 4.76 -19.43 -7.22
CA GLU A 443 5.21 -20.36 -8.25
C GLU A 443 6.14 -19.69 -9.27
N ILE A 444 5.85 -18.47 -9.69
CA ILE A 444 6.67 -17.73 -10.66
C ILE A 444 7.93 -17.18 -9.99
N SER A 445 7.80 -16.60 -8.79
CA SER A 445 8.91 -16.07 -8.00
C SER A 445 9.98 -17.13 -7.68
N LEU A 446 9.56 -18.40 -7.46
CA LEU A 446 10.45 -19.53 -7.16
C LEU A 446 10.95 -20.29 -8.40
N ASN A 447 10.11 -20.53 -9.41
CA ASN A 447 10.48 -21.38 -10.56
C ASN A 447 11.06 -20.61 -11.75
N ASN A 448 10.59 -19.39 -11.97
CA ASN A 448 10.74 -18.66 -13.22
C ASN A 448 11.56 -17.37 -13.04
N GLY A 449 11.47 -16.77 -11.86
CA GLY A 449 12.28 -15.64 -11.43
C GLY A 449 11.59 -14.29 -11.41
N ILE A 450 12.30 -13.34 -10.81
CA ILE A 450 11.90 -11.93 -10.82
C ILE A 450 12.91 -11.13 -11.65
N ASP A 451 12.35 -10.40 -12.59
CA ASP A 451 13.04 -9.54 -13.52
C ASP A 451 13.36 -8.20 -12.83
N THR A 452 14.59 -7.72 -12.97
CA THR A 452 15.11 -6.49 -12.34
C THR A 452 16.01 -5.71 -13.29
N PHE A 453 16.15 -4.41 -13.03
CA PHE A 453 17.05 -3.53 -13.78
C PHE A 453 18.27 -3.16 -12.95
N GLN A 454 19.45 -3.13 -13.58
CA GLN A 454 20.57 -2.37 -13.04
C GLN A 454 21.05 -1.40 -14.11
N SER A 455 21.13 -0.12 -13.74
CA SER A 455 21.73 0.90 -14.60
C SER A 455 23.22 1.00 -14.29
N THR A 456 24.04 0.83 -15.32
CA THR A 456 25.47 1.12 -15.27
C THR A 456 25.79 2.30 -16.19
N LYS A 457 26.75 3.13 -15.79
CA LYS A 457 27.25 4.21 -16.65
C LYS A 457 28.47 3.69 -17.38
N ASP A 458 28.45 3.75 -18.70
CA ASP A 458 29.61 3.42 -19.51
C ASP A 458 30.70 4.50 -19.39
N GLN A 459 31.91 4.20 -19.88
CA GLN A 459 33.08 5.09 -19.85
C GLN A 459 32.83 6.44 -20.54
N ASN A 460 31.86 6.48 -21.46
CA ASN A 460 31.43 7.68 -22.19
C ASN A 460 30.29 8.46 -21.50
N GLY A 461 29.89 8.06 -20.29
CA GLY A 461 28.81 8.70 -19.51
C GLY A 461 27.39 8.36 -19.95
N LYS A 462 27.23 7.43 -20.91
CA LYS A 462 25.93 6.95 -21.39
C LYS A 462 25.37 5.88 -20.43
N ILE A 463 24.07 5.91 -20.19
CA ILE A 463 23.41 4.97 -19.27
C ILE A 463 23.06 3.70 -20.06
N ILE A 464 23.67 2.59 -19.66
CA ILE A 464 23.33 1.25 -20.13
C ILE A 464 22.49 0.60 -19.05
N VAL A 465 21.35 0.03 -19.43
CA VAL A 465 20.52 -0.73 -18.52
C VAL A 465 20.68 -2.19 -18.83
N ASP A 466 21.22 -2.92 -17.86
CA ASP A 466 21.36 -4.36 -17.87
C ASP A 466 20.06 -4.96 -17.31
N LEU A 467 19.36 -5.76 -18.13
CA LEU A 467 18.18 -6.51 -17.71
C LEU A 467 18.59 -7.84 -17.10
N TYR A 468 18.16 -8.11 -15.88
CA TYR A 468 18.45 -9.35 -15.17
C TYR A 468 17.19 -10.17 -14.91
N ARG A 469 17.33 -11.49 -14.99
CA ARG A 469 16.34 -12.48 -14.52
C ARG A 469 17.03 -13.44 -13.56
N ASN A 470 16.60 -13.48 -12.30
CA ASN A 470 17.26 -14.28 -11.25
C ASN A 470 18.78 -14.07 -11.21
N ASP A 471 19.20 -12.81 -11.23
CA ASP A 471 20.62 -12.41 -11.24
C ASP A 471 21.42 -12.85 -12.48
N ASN A 472 20.78 -13.42 -13.50
CA ASN A 472 21.38 -13.69 -14.81
C ASN A 472 21.08 -12.56 -15.79
N LEU A 473 22.11 -12.04 -16.45
CA LEU A 473 21.98 -11.00 -17.48
C LEU A 473 21.25 -11.56 -18.71
N LEU A 474 20.14 -10.93 -19.09
CA LEU A 474 19.37 -11.26 -20.30
C LEU A 474 19.85 -10.43 -21.49
N GLU A 475 19.76 -9.11 -21.37
CA GLU A 475 19.98 -8.17 -22.46
C GLU A 475 20.57 -6.86 -21.91
N LYS A 476 21.39 -6.21 -22.73
CA LYS A 476 21.90 -4.86 -22.46
C LYS A 476 21.18 -3.89 -23.37
N HIS A 477 20.41 -2.99 -22.77
CA HIS A 477 19.70 -1.94 -23.50
C HIS A 477 20.42 -0.60 -23.30
N GLU A 478 20.71 0.07 -24.41
CA GLU A 478 21.31 1.40 -24.37
C GLU A 478 20.19 2.45 -24.42
N VAL A 479 20.06 3.24 -23.36
CA VAL A 479 18.93 4.19 -23.23
C VAL A 479 19.03 5.26 -24.31
N ALA A 480 17.99 5.38 -25.14
CA ALA A 480 17.88 6.43 -26.14
C ALA A 480 17.67 7.81 -25.48
N HIS A 481 17.80 8.91 -26.24
CA HIS A 481 17.59 10.26 -25.72
C HIS A 481 16.20 10.38 -25.07
N ILE A 482 16.15 10.45 -23.74
CA ILE A 482 14.91 10.58 -22.97
C ILE A 482 14.35 11.98 -23.25
N THR A 483 13.30 12.08 -24.06
CA THR A 483 12.45 13.27 -24.10
C THR A 483 11.67 13.31 -22.79
N LYS A 484 12.23 13.97 -21.77
CA LYS A 484 11.48 14.33 -20.57
C LYS A 484 10.36 15.25 -20.99
N HIS A 485 9.14 14.74 -21.04
CA HIS A 485 7.98 15.60 -21.13
C HIS A 485 7.88 16.36 -19.80
N ASP A 486 8.13 17.67 -19.86
CA ASP A 486 7.79 18.56 -18.76
C ASP A 486 6.32 18.32 -18.41
N LEU A 487 6.05 17.92 -17.17
CA LEU A 487 4.71 17.77 -16.59
C LEU A 487 3.95 19.12 -16.50
N ASN A 488 4.42 20.16 -17.21
CA ASN A 488 3.64 21.33 -17.54
C ASN A 488 2.58 20.91 -18.57
N ILE A 489 1.45 20.43 -18.04
CA ILE A 489 0.21 20.19 -18.78
C ILE A 489 -0.27 21.53 -19.37
N ARG A 490 0.34 21.92 -20.48
CA ARG A 490 -0.23 22.80 -21.50
C ARG A 490 -0.29 21.93 -22.73
N GLU A 491 -1.51 21.76 -23.24
CA GLU A 491 -1.83 21.03 -24.46
C GLU A 491 -0.76 21.27 -25.54
N GLY A 492 0.11 20.27 -25.71
CA GLY A 492 1.06 20.21 -26.80
C GLY A 492 0.36 19.53 -27.97
N ASN A 493 0.12 20.30 -29.04
CA ASN A 493 -0.34 19.82 -30.33
C ASN A 493 0.44 18.56 -30.75
N HIS A 494 -0.25 17.43 -30.82
CA HIS A 494 0.23 16.22 -31.51
C HIS A 494 0.16 16.47 -33.03
N PRO A 495 1.25 16.39 -33.79
CA PRO A 495 1.17 16.32 -35.23
C PRO A 495 0.77 14.90 -35.64
N ASP A 496 -0.31 14.81 -36.41
CA ASP A 496 -0.77 13.71 -37.26
C ASP A 496 -0.43 12.26 -36.82
N GLY A 497 -1.41 11.63 -36.17
CA GLY A 497 -1.51 10.18 -36.04
C GLY A 497 -2.94 9.82 -35.64
N GLU A 498 -3.69 9.17 -36.53
CA GLU A 498 -5.07 8.75 -36.26
C GLU A 498 -5.17 7.98 -34.94
N LYS A 499 -5.87 8.56 -33.95
CA LYS A 499 -6.22 7.85 -32.71
C LYS A 499 -7.07 6.64 -33.07
N LEU A 500 -6.47 5.44 -33.06
CA LEU A 500 -7.16 4.17 -33.24
C LEU A 500 -8.46 4.12 -32.41
N PRO A 501 -9.59 3.69 -32.96
CA PRO A 501 -10.84 3.53 -32.20
C PRO A 501 -10.64 2.62 -30.97
N TRP A 502 -11.33 2.90 -29.87
CA TRP A 502 -11.12 2.19 -28.59
C TRP A 502 -11.33 0.67 -28.69
N TYR A 503 -12.21 0.18 -29.57
CA TYR A 503 -12.38 -1.27 -29.78
C TYR A 503 -11.21 -1.92 -30.53
N LYS A 504 -10.52 -1.18 -31.42
CA LYS A 504 -9.25 -1.63 -32.02
C LYS A 504 -8.09 -1.55 -31.04
N ARG A 505 -8.15 -0.65 -30.05
CA ARG A 505 -7.26 -0.67 -28.88
C ARG A 505 -7.61 -1.82 -27.95
N MET A 506 -8.88 -2.13 -27.71
CA MET A 506 -9.28 -3.27 -26.87
C MET A 506 -8.89 -4.62 -27.51
N ILE A 507 -8.99 -4.74 -28.84
CA ILE A 507 -8.58 -5.94 -29.59
C ILE A 507 -7.06 -5.96 -29.87
N GLY A 508 -6.41 -4.80 -29.98
CA GLY A 508 -4.98 -4.65 -30.23
C GLY A 508 -4.10 -4.62 -28.97
N SER A 509 -4.62 -4.16 -27.84
CA SER A 509 -3.91 -4.04 -26.54
C SER A 509 -3.72 -5.41 -25.88
N CYS A 510 -4.47 -6.43 -26.31
CA CYS A 510 -4.19 -7.82 -25.95
C CYS A 510 -3.09 -8.46 -26.82
N LYS A 511 -2.59 -7.75 -27.84
CA LYS A 511 -1.41 -8.16 -28.61
C LYS A 511 -0.23 -7.30 -28.20
N ASN A 512 0.31 -7.57 -27.01
CA ASN A 512 1.71 -7.27 -26.75
C ASN A 512 2.52 -7.97 -27.86
N ASN A 513 3.16 -7.19 -28.73
CA ASN A 513 4.11 -7.67 -29.73
C ASN A 513 5.50 -7.93 -29.10
N PHE A 514 5.56 -8.14 -27.78
CA PHE A 514 6.81 -8.46 -27.10
C PHE A 514 6.94 -9.97 -26.98
N SER A 515 7.79 -10.55 -27.82
CA SER A 515 8.29 -11.92 -27.65
C SER A 515 9.41 -11.89 -26.61
N ASP A 516 9.35 -12.72 -25.58
CA ASP A 516 10.46 -12.87 -24.60
C ASP A 516 11.76 -13.17 -25.36
N PRO A 517 12.85 -12.39 -25.16
CA PRO A 517 14.11 -12.54 -25.90
C PRO A 517 14.74 -13.94 -25.76
N THR A 518 14.40 -14.68 -24.71
CA THR A 518 14.86 -16.08 -24.52
C THR A 518 13.98 -17.11 -25.22
N SER A 519 12.74 -16.74 -25.57
CA SER A 519 11.71 -17.62 -26.16
C SER A 519 11.78 -17.73 -27.69
N GLY A 520 12.95 -17.52 -28.30
CA GLY A 520 13.13 -17.53 -29.76
C GLY A 520 12.94 -18.87 -30.47
N ASN A 521 12.34 -19.89 -29.84
CA ASN A 521 12.28 -21.27 -30.38
C ASN A 521 11.06 -22.10 -29.90
N ALA A 522 9.86 -21.53 -29.82
CA ALA A 522 8.64 -22.32 -29.65
C ALA A 522 7.72 -22.15 -30.86
N ASN A 523 7.55 -23.25 -31.60
CA ASN A 523 6.77 -23.39 -32.83
C ASN A 523 5.42 -22.67 -32.83
N GLU A 524 5.09 -22.15 -34.02
CA GLU A 524 3.75 -21.73 -34.47
C GLU A 524 2.65 -22.66 -33.94
N GLY A 525 1.63 -22.10 -33.26
CA GLY A 525 0.37 -22.82 -33.06
C GLY A 525 -0.41 -22.60 -31.77
N VAL A 526 0.06 -21.80 -30.81
CA VAL A 526 -0.71 -21.59 -29.56
C VAL A 526 -0.96 -20.09 -29.31
N ASN A 527 -2.11 -19.61 -29.75
CA ASN A 527 -2.71 -18.34 -29.30
C ASN A 527 -3.09 -18.44 -27.80
N ARG A 528 -2.11 -18.33 -26.89
CA ARG A 528 -2.36 -18.14 -25.46
C ARG A 528 -1.56 -16.94 -24.97
N MET A 529 -2.29 -15.85 -24.64
CA MET A 529 -1.88 -14.68 -23.84
C MET A 529 -0.40 -14.27 -23.96
N ASN A 530 -0.09 -13.26 -24.77
CA ASN A 530 1.24 -12.66 -24.95
C ASN A 530 1.70 -11.83 -23.72
N TYR A 531 1.56 -12.35 -22.51
CA TYR A 531 2.16 -11.73 -21.35
C TYR A 531 3.38 -12.52 -20.92
N ILE A 532 4.42 -11.79 -20.53
CA ILE A 532 5.62 -12.39 -19.96
C ILE A 532 5.20 -13.07 -18.64
N PRO A 533 5.45 -14.39 -18.46
CA PRO A 533 5.01 -15.15 -17.29
C PRO A 533 5.94 -14.95 -16.08
N TYR A 534 6.64 -13.82 -16.01
CA TYR A 534 7.57 -13.47 -14.94
C TYR A 534 7.02 -12.27 -14.15
N GLY A 535 7.49 -12.12 -12.91
CA GLY A 535 7.24 -10.92 -12.11
C GLY A 535 8.37 -9.92 -12.29
N VAL A 536 8.06 -8.62 -12.22
CA VAL A 536 9.05 -7.55 -12.31
C VAL A 536 9.00 -6.64 -11.08
N VAL A 537 10.16 -6.32 -10.53
CA VAL A 537 10.30 -5.33 -9.44
C VAL A 537 11.13 -4.17 -9.95
N VAL A 538 10.53 -2.98 -9.97
CA VAL A 538 11.13 -1.75 -10.49
C VAL A 538 11.26 -0.73 -9.37
N THR A 539 12.41 -0.09 -9.27
CA THR A 539 12.64 0.97 -8.27
C THR A 539 12.41 2.37 -8.85
N GLY A 540 12.00 3.33 -8.01
CA GLY A 540 11.80 4.72 -8.43
C GLY A 540 13.02 5.36 -9.12
N CYS A 541 14.24 4.97 -8.76
CA CYS A 541 15.45 5.46 -9.43
C CYS A 541 15.60 4.94 -10.86
N GLU A 542 15.10 3.74 -11.15
CA GLU A 542 15.09 3.16 -12.51
C GLU A 542 14.06 3.87 -13.38
N ILE A 543 12.87 4.18 -12.85
CA ILE A 543 11.77 4.87 -13.54
C ILE A 543 12.24 6.18 -14.18
N GLU A 544 13.08 6.96 -13.50
CA GLU A 544 13.57 8.25 -14.01
C GLU A 544 14.35 8.15 -15.32
N ASN A 545 14.90 6.98 -15.62
CA ASN A 545 15.77 6.73 -16.78
C ASN A 545 15.12 5.79 -17.81
N MET A 546 13.84 5.46 -17.67
CA MET A 546 13.15 4.56 -18.61
C MET A 546 12.76 5.26 -19.90
N ASP A 547 13.02 4.60 -21.03
CA ASP A 547 12.46 4.97 -22.33
C ASP A 547 11.20 4.15 -22.68
N ASP A 548 10.59 4.43 -23.83
CA ASP A 548 9.36 3.76 -24.27
C ASP A 548 9.51 2.24 -24.38
N TYR A 549 10.68 1.75 -24.80
CA TYR A 549 10.96 0.32 -24.92
C TYR A 549 11.00 -0.35 -23.55
N MET A 550 11.68 0.27 -22.58
CA MET A 550 11.70 -0.21 -21.20
C MET A 550 10.31 -0.24 -20.59
N TRP A 551 9.51 0.80 -20.79
CA TRP A 551 8.12 0.83 -20.32
C TRP A 551 7.25 -0.25 -20.97
N ASP A 552 7.37 -0.46 -22.29
CA ASP A 552 6.66 -1.54 -22.99
C ASP A 552 7.02 -2.90 -22.41
N TRP A 553 8.31 -3.12 -22.12
CA TRP A 553 8.79 -4.36 -21.52
C TRP A 553 8.25 -4.55 -20.09
N VAL A 554 8.38 -3.55 -19.21
CA VAL A 554 7.87 -3.63 -17.82
C VAL A 554 6.37 -3.90 -17.82
N LEU A 555 5.62 -3.13 -18.60
CA LEU A 555 4.16 -3.21 -18.63
C LEU A 555 3.63 -4.42 -19.42
N SER A 556 4.51 -5.19 -20.08
CA SER A 556 4.18 -6.49 -20.66
C SER A 556 4.16 -7.65 -19.65
N HIS A 557 4.63 -7.42 -18.41
CA HIS A 557 4.53 -8.38 -17.33
C HIS A 557 3.11 -8.40 -16.73
N GLN A 558 2.68 -9.56 -16.23
CA GLN A 558 1.41 -9.64 -15.49
C GLN A 558 1.55 -9.22 -14.03
N GLU A 559 2.71 -9.50 -13.42
CA GLU A 559 2.97 -9.30 -12.01
C GLU A 559 3.98 -8.16 -11.85
N ILE A 560 3.53 -7.00 -11.39
CA ILE A 560 4.33 -5.77 -11.41
C ILE A 560 4.36 -5.14 -10.01
N VAL A 561 5.56 -4.83 -9.53
CA VAL A 561 5.79 -4.10 -8.29
C VAL A 561 6.70 -2.91 -8.55
N PHE A 562 6.20 -1.71 -8.34
CA PHE A 562 6.98 -0.47 -8.29
C PHE A 562 7.26 -0.10 -6.83
N ALA A 563 8.53 0.01 -6.47
CA ALA A 563 8.99 0.31 -5.12
C ALA A 563 9.80 1.61 -5.06
N ARG A 564 9.90 2.24 -3.89
CA ARG A 564 10.54 3.56 -3.69
C ARG A 564 10.05 4.65 -4.66
N THR A 565 8.78 4.65 -5.01
CA THR A 565 8.21 5.64 -5.94
C THR A 565 7.89 6.96 -5.24
N SER A 566 8.20 8.09 -5.88
CA SER A 566 7.72 9.42 -5.48
C SER A 566 6.26 9.64 -5.93
N PRO A 567 5.52 10.61 -5.35
CA PRO A 567 4.15 10.94 -5.80
C PRO A 567 4.05 11.28 -7.29
N GLU A 568 5.05 11.97 -7.84
CA GLU A 568 5.13 12.30 -9.27
C GLU A 568 5.35 11.05 -10.13
N GLN A 569 6.17 10.11 -9.66
CA GLN A 569 6.38 8.83 -10.33
C GLN A 569 5.12 7.94 -10.28
N LYS A 570 4.37 7.95 -9.17
CA LYS A 570 3.07 7.26 -9.10
C LYS A 570 2.14 7.75 -10.21
N LEU A 571 2.08 9.06 -10.43
CA LEU A 571 1.31 9.64 -11.54
C LEU A 571 1.85 9.20 -12.90
N SER A 572 3.17 9.23 -13.09
CA SER A 572 3.82 8.79 -14.33
C SER A 572 3.46 7.34 -14.68
N ILE A 573 3.46 6.44 -13.69
CA ILE A 573 3.07 5.04 -13.87
C ILE A 573 1.63 4.94 -14.38
N VAL A 574 0.70 5.67 -13.75
CA VAL A 574 -0.71 5.71 -14.17
C VAL A 574 -0.82 6.19 -15.62
N THR A 575 -0.13 7.28 -15.98
CA THR A 575 -0.18 7.81 -17.34
C THR A 575 0.44 6.88 -18.38
N GLU A 576 1.49 6.12 -18.04
CA GLU A 576 2.11 5.17 -18.98
C GLU A 576 1.23 3.94 -19.24
N PHE A 577 0.47 3.47 -18.25
CA PHE A 577 -0.59 2.48 -18.47
C PHE A 577 -1.70 3.06 -19.38
N GLN A 578 -2.18 4.27 -19.09
CA GLN A 578 -3.23 4.93 -19.88
C GLN A 578 -2.79 5.15 -21.34
N ARG A 579 -1.54 5.56 -21.57
CA ARG A 579 -0.97 5.79 -22.91
C ARG A 579 -1.00 4.53 -23.76
N ARG A 580 -0.81 3.36 -23.15
CA ARG A 580 -0.88 2.05 -23.80
C ARG A 580 -2.29 1.51 -23.99
N GLY A 581 -3.30 2.27 -23.57
CA GLY A 581 -4.71 1.97 -23.80
C GLY A 581 -5.38 1.19 -22.67
N GLU A 582 -4.72 1.06 -21.52
CA GLU A 582 -5.30 0.41 -20.34
C GLU A 582 -6.25 1.36 -19.59
N VAL A 583 -7.33 0.79 -19.05
CA VAL A 583 -8.24 1.51 -18.16
C VAL A 583 -7.77 1.30 -16.73
N VAL A 584 -7.04 2.29 -16.23
CA VAL A 584 -6.42 2.28 -14.91
C VAL A 584 -7.37 2.73 -13.81
N ALA A 585 -7.57 1.86 -12.82
CA ALA A 585 -8.06 2.22 -11.49
C ALA A 585 -6.88 2.36 -10.53
N VAL A 586 -6.93 3.35 -9.64
CA VAL A 586 -5.92 3.56 -8.59
C VAL A 586 -6.56 3.42 -7.23
N THR A 587 -5.92 2.71 -6.31
CA THR A 587 -6.33 2.63 -4.91
C THR A 587 -5.26 3.22 -3.99
N GLY A 588 -5.66 4.04 -3.04
CA GLY A 588 -4.74 4.69 -2.11
C GLY A 588 -5.43 5.32 -0.89
N ASP A 589 -4.66 5.58 0.15
CA ASP A 589 -5.14 6.21 1.39
C ASP A 589 -4.33 7.46 1.77
N GLY A 590 -3.10 7.59 1.28
CA GLY A 590 -2.18 8.67 1.64
C GLY A 590 -2.33 9.94 0.81
N THR A 591 -1.78 11.05 1.31
CA THR A 591 -1.66 12.31 0.54
C THR A 591 -0.84 12.14 -0.73
N ASN A 592 0.11 11.20 -0.73
CA ASN A 592 0.96 10.85 -1.86
C ASN A 592 0.18 10.26 -3.04
N ASP A 593 -1.01 9.71 -2.80
CA ASP A 593 -1.84 9.08 -3.82
C ASP A 593 -2.85 10.03 -4.44
N ALA A 594 -3.02 11.24 -3.88
CA ALA A 594 -4.03 12.19 -4.33
C ALA A 594 -3.92 12.55 -5.82
N LEU A 595 -2.69 12.66 -6.35
CA LEU A 595 -2.47 12.92 -7.77
C LEU A 595 -2.81 11.68 -8.63
N PRO A 596 -2.20 10.51 -8.41
CA PRO A 596 -2.62 9.26 -9.08
C PRO A 596 -4.13 9.02 -9.05
N LEU A 597 -4.78 9.17 -7.88
CA LEU A 597 -6.21 8.98 -7.70
C LEU A 597 -7.03 9.90 -8.60
N LYS A 598 -6.63 11.17 -8.73
CA LYS A 598 -7.35 12.16 -9.51
C LYS A 598 -7.16 12.01 -11.02
N TYR A 599 -5.99 11.54 -11.46
CA TYR A 599 -5.65 11.42 -12.88
C TYR A 599 -5.96 10.04 -13.47
N ALA A 600 -6.16 9.03 -12.62
CA ALA A 600 -6.68 7.73 -13.03
C ALA A 600 -8.04 7.86 -13.71
N HIS A 601 -8.43 6.85 -14.49
CA HIS A 601 -9.82 6.80 -14.98
C HIS A 601 -10.80 6.54 -13.84
N LEU A 602 -10.31 5.90 -12.76
CA LEU A 602 -11.04 5.64 -11.54
C LEU A 602 -10.12 5.77 -10.32
N GLY A 603 -10.36 6.75 -9.45
CA GLY A 603 -9.72 6.81 -8.13
C GLY A 603 -10.56 6.16 -7.03
N VAL A 604 -10.00 5.21 -6.29
CA VAL A 604 -10.65 4.55 -5.15
C VAL A 604 -9.90 4.89 -3.86
N ALA A 605 -10.54 5.62 -2.96
CA ALA A 605 -9.97 6.00 -1.68
C ALA A 605 -10.47 5.13 -0.53
N MET A 606 -9.60 4.87 0.44
CA MET A 606 -9.98 4.21 1.71
C MET A 606 -10.64 5.23 2.65
N GLN A 607 -11.66 4.82 3.43
CA GLN A 607 -12.27 5.66 4.47
C GLN A 607 -11.27 6.07 5.56
N SER A 608 -10.30 5.21 5.88
CA SER A 608 -9.18 5.49 6.79
C SER A 608 -8.14 6.45 6.21
N GLY A 609 -8.26 6.78 4.91
CA GLY A 609 -7.37 7.67 4.21
C GLY A 609 -7.51 9.13 4.61
N THR A 610 -6.51 9.91 4.21
CA THR A 610 -6.46 11.36 4.42
C THR A 610 -7.62 12.07 3.73
N ASP A 611 -8.01 13.25 4.21
CA ASP A 611 -9.09 14.01 3.56
C ASP A 611 -8.75 14.39 2.12
N ILE A 612 -7.47 14.60 1.82
CA ILE A 612 -6.99 14.91 0.46
C ILE A 612 -7.17 13.70 -0.47
N SER A 613 -6.83 12.49 -0.02
CA SER A 613 -7.03 11.28 -0.84
C SER A 613 -8.50 10.97 -1.02
N LYS A 614 -9.31 11.09 0.04
CA LYS A 614 -10.78 10.94 -0.05
C LYS A 614 -11.41 11.97 -0.98
N ASP A 615 -10.95 13.22 -1.00
CA ASP A 615 -11.46 14.25 -1.91
C ASP A 615 -11.03 14.03 -3.36
N ALA A 616 -9.78 13.60 -3.57
CA ALA A 616 -9.25 13.28 -4.90
C ALA A 616 -9.90 12.03 -5.51
N GLY A 617 -10.25 11.03 -4.69
CA GLY A 617 -10.89 9.79 -5.13
C GLY A 617 -12.31 10.00 -5.67
N ASP A 618 -12.66 9.20 -6.66
CA ASP A 618 -13.97 9.13 -7.32
C ASP A 618 -14.96 8.24 -6.54
N MET A 619 -14.40 7.22 -5.88
CA MET A 619 -15.09 6.22 -5.07
C MET A 619 -14.43 6.14 -3.70
N ILE A 620 -15.23 5.89 -2.66
CA ILE A 620 -14.75 5.72 -1.28
C ILE A 620 -15.25 4.39 -0.72
N LEU A 621 -14.34 3.56 -0.20
CA LEU A 621 -14.66 2.30 0.48
C LEU A 621 -14.92 2.58 1.97
N LEU A 622 -16.20 2.64 2.36
CA LEU A 622 -16.62 3.06 3.71
C LEU A 622 -16.21 2.07 4.81
N ASP A 623 -15.98 0.81 4.47
CA ASP A 623 -15.51 -0.23 5.39
C ASP A 623 -14.01 -0.52 5.33
N ASN A 624 -13.25 0.20 4.50
CA ASN A 624 -11.84 -0.08 4.22
C ASN A 624 -11.57 -1.52 3.74
N ASN A 625 -12.59 -2.18 3.16
CA ASN A 625 -12.49 -3.54 2.69
C ASN A 625 -12.08 -3.55 1.21
N PHE A 626 -10.86 -4.01 0.92
CA PHE A 626 -10.35 -4.05 -0.46
C PHE A 626 -11.18 -4.96 -1.37
N SER A 627 -11.80 -6.02 -0.81
CA SER A 627 -12.63 -6.93 -1.59
C SER A 627 -13.89 -6.28 -2.16
N SER A 628 -14.32 -5.13 -1.64
CA SER A 628 -15.45 -4.36 -2.18
C SER A 628 -15.20 -3.81 -3.60
N ILE A 629 -13.94 -3.83 -4.07
CA ILE A 629 -13.55 -3.51 -5.44
C ILE A 629 -13.86 -4.66 -6.42
N ILE A 630 -14.12 -5.88 -5.93
CA ILE A 630 -14.37 -7.07 -6.73
C ILE A 630 -15.83 -7.50 -6.59
#